data_AF-A0A1V5ADT4-F1
#
_entry.id   AF-A0A1V5ADT4-F1
#
_cell.length_a   1.000
_cell.length_b   1.000
_cell.length_c   1.000
_cell.angle_alpha   90.00
_cell.angle_beta   90.00
_cell.angle_gamma   90.00
#
_symmetry.space_group_name_H-M   'P 1'
#
loop_
_entity.id
_entity.type
_entity.pdbx_description
1 polymer ?
#
loop_
_entity_poly.entity_id
_entity_poly.type
_entity_poly.pdbx_seq_one_letter_code
_entity_poly.pdbx_strand_id
1 'polypeptide(L)'
;MNGKTILSMTSPVTQTVEAVTQLIKYRNRGQGPAEMPDFYRISANMVLVRSKKGDAYYVTTPNDCSCPAATYSPGKPCKHQRLYFPAPATTSENLGDIGDFRPVFKHREPLAVVW
;
A
#
# COMPACT_ATOMS: atom_id res chain seq x y z
N MET A 1 39.17 13.80 16.70
CA MET A 1 39.06 12.68 15.75
C MET A 1 37.72 12.81 15.03
N ASN A 2 37.69 13.56 13.92
CA ASN A 2 36.44 13.81 13.18
C ASN A 2 36.29 12.73 12.09
N GLY A 3 35.90 11.53 12.52
CA GLY A 3 35.53 10.45 11.60
C GLY A 3 34.21 10.79 10.92
N LYS A 4 34.27 11.27 9.68
CA LYS A 4 33.09 11.37 8.81
C LYS A 4 32.53 9.96 8.62
N THR A 5 31.33 9.71 9.11
CA THR A 5 30.63 8.43 8.93
C THR A 5 30.28 8.28 7.45
N ILE A 6 31.05 7.47 6.70
CA ILE A 6 30.91 7.32 5.24
C ILE A 6 29.71 6.42 4.88
N LEU A 7 29.34 5.49 5.77
CA LEU A 7 28.23 4.56 5.56
C LEU A 7 27.38 4.48 6.82
N SER A 8 26.28 5.22 6.87
CA SER A 8 25.20 4.95 7.82
C SER A 8 24.41 3.75 7.27
N MET A 9 24.85 2.54 7.61
CA MET A 9 24.07 1.33 7.36
C MET A 9 22.88 1.32 8.32
N THR A 10 21.87 2.14 8.02
CA THR A 10 20.56 2.08 8.67
C THR A 10 19.90 0.81 8.18
N SER A 11 20.24 -0.32 8.81
CA SER A 11 19.51 -1.56 8.57
C SER A 11 18.04 -1.29 8.85
N PRO A 12 17.12 -1.85 8.04
CA PRO A 12 15.70 -1.68 8.27
C PRO A 12 15.37 -2.10 9.71
N VAL A 13 14.71 -1.21 10.46
CA VAL A 13 14.28 -1.50 11.84
C VAL A 13 13.23 -2.60 11.78
N THR A 14 13.65 -3.82 12.02
CA THR A 14 12.80 -5.01 12.07
C THR A 14 12.47 -5.37 13.51
N GLN A 15 11.23 -5.80 13.74
CA GLN A 15 10.83 -6.36 15.02
C GLN A 15 11.02 -7.88 14.98
N THR A 16 11.60 -8.45 16.04
CA THR A 16 11.74 -9.91 16.16
C THR A 16 10.39 -10.55 16.48
N VAL A 17 10.27 -11.83 16.14
CA VAL A 17 9.05 -12.62 16.36
C VAL A 17 8.67 -12.68 17.85
N GLU A 18 9.66 -12.78 18.73
CA GLU A 18 9.47 -12.81 20.18
C GLU A 18 8.93 -11.49 20.73
N ALA A 19 9.46 -10.37 20.27
CA ALA A 19 8.99 -9.04 20.65
C ALA A 19 7.53 -8.82 20.23
N VAL A 20 7.16 -9.25 19.03
CA VAL A 20 5.78 -9.18 18.56
C VAL A 20 4.86 -10.09 19.38
N THR A 21 5.33 -11.28 19.76
CA THR A 21 4.57 -12.20 20.63
C THR A 21 4.28 -11.57 21.99
N GLN A 22 5.28 -10.93 22.61
CA GLN A 22 5.11 -10.20 23.87
C GLN A 22 4.14 -9.02 23.73
N LEU A 23 4.24 -8.28 22.61
CA LEU A 23 3.34 -7.16 22.32
C LEU A 23 1.89 -7.60 22.14
N ILE A 24 1.64 -8.71 21.44
CA ILE A 24 0.30 -9.28 21.28
C ILE A 24 -0.24 -9.75 22.64
N LYS A 25 0.57 -10.48 23.42
CA LYS A 25 0.20 -10.91 24.78
C LYS A 25 -0.19 -9.73 25.68
N TYR A 26 0.59 -8.65 25.64
CA TYR A 26 0.31 -7.43 26.40
C TYR A 26 -1.02 -6.79 25.95
N ARG A 27 -1.25 -6.68 24.64
CA ARG A 27 -2.47 -6.06 24.08
C ARG A 27 -3.73 -6.86 24.36
N ASN A 28 -3.65 -8.19 24.31
CA ASN A 28 -4.78 -9.10 24.51
C ASN A 28 -4.98 -9.51 25.97
N ARG A 29 -4.47 -8.72 26.94
CA ARG A 29 -4.58 -8.99 28.39
C ARG A 29 -4.15 -10.41 28.78
N GLY A 30 -3.08 -10.92 28.16
CA GLY A 30 -2.51 -12.23 28.45
C GLY A 30 -2.95 -13.36 27.53
N GLN A 31 -3.90 -13.14 26.60
CA GLN A 31 -4.19 -14.14 25.57
C GLN A 31 -3.14 -14.06 24.45
N GLY A 32 -2.21 -15.02 24.46
CA GLY A 32 -1.25 -15.20 23.37
C GLY A 32 -1.97 -15.61 22.09
N PRO A 33 -1.46 -15.22 20.91
CA PRO A 33 -2.00 -15.69 19.65
C PRO A 33 -1.76 -17.21 19.52
N ALA A 34 -2.80 -17.97 19.16
CA ALA A 34 -2.70 -19.42 18.95
C ALA A 34 -1.80 -19.76 17.75
N GLU A 35 -1.79 -18.90 16.74
CA GLU A 35 -0.89 -18.94 15.59
C GLU A 35 -0.36 -17.53 15.30
N MET A 36 0.90 -17.44 14.90
CA MET A 36 1.56 -16.17 14.63
C MET A 36 0.96 -15.53 13.36
N PRO A 37 0.28 -14.38 13.45
CA PRO A 37 -0.48 -13.85 12.31
C PRO A 37 0.45 -13.24 11.24
N ASP A 38 0.10 -13.43 9.97
CA ASP A 38 0.85 -12.86 8.85
C ASP A 38 0.80 -11.32 8.83
N PHE A 39 -0.27 -10.75 9.39
CA PHE A 39 -0.41 -9.33 9.61
C PHE A 39 -1.06 -9.07 10.97
N TYR A 40 -0.52 -8.10 11.71
CA TYR A 40 -1.06 -7.69 12.99
C TYR A 40 -1.28 -6.19 13.01
N ARG A 41 -2.54 -5.77 13.17
CA ARG A 41 -2.91 -4.35 13.22
C ARG A 41 -2.89 -3.88 14.67
N ILE A 42 -1.88 -3.08 15.03
CA ILE A 42 -1.77 -2.48 16.36
C ILE A 42 -2.78 -1.36 16.50
N SER A 43 -2.85 -0.48 15.50
CA SER A 43 -3.63 0.76 15.50
C SER A 43 -4.25 1.00 14.12
N ALA A 44 -5.18 1.96 14.02
CA ALA A 44 -5.76 2.36 12.73
C ALA A 44 -4.70 2.73 11.66
N ASN A 45 -3.57 3.29 12.10
CA ASN A 45 -2.50 3.81 11.24
C ASN A 45 -1.20 2.98 11.30
N MET A 46 -1.20 1.83 11.98
CA MET A 46 0.03 1.05 12.16
C MET A 46 -0.25 -0.46 12.08
N VAL A 47 0.43 -1.10 11.14
CA VAL A 47 0.34 -2.53 10.85
C VAL A 47 1.73 -3.15 10.88
N LEU A 48 1.86 -4.27 11.59
CA LEU A 48 3.02 -5.15 11.51
C LEU A 48 2.76 -6.19 10.43
N VAL A 49 3.70 -6.34 9.51
CA VAL A 49 3.61 -7.30 8.39
C VAL A 49 4.75 -8.30 8.52
N ARG A 50 4.42 -9.59 8.49
CA ARG A 50 5.41 -10.65 8.57
C ARG A 50 6.22 -10.73 7.27
N SER A 51 7.53 -10.92 7.40
CA SER A 51 8.40 -11.24 6.26
C SER A 51 8.03 -12.59 5.67
N LYS A 52 8.22 -12.78 4.36
CA LYS A 52 7.97 -14.08 3.69
C LYS A 52 8.81 -15.23 4.27
N LYS A 53 9.97 -14.90 4.85
CA LYS A 53 10.82 -15.89 5.55
C LYS A 53 10.29 -16.24 6.94
N GLY A 54 9.45 -15.39 7.52
CA GLY A 54 8.86 -15.59 8.85
C GLY A 54 9.71 -15.09 10.01
N ASP A 55 10.92 -14.59 9.75
CA ASP A 55 11.92 -14.25 10.77
C ASP A 55 11.73 -12.87 11.42
N ALA A 56 11.02 -11.97 10.74
CA ALA A 56 10.94 -10.56 11.09
C ALA A 56 9.57 -9.97 10.75
N TYR A 57 9.19 -8.95 11.52
CA TYR A 57 8.03 -8.11 11.25
C TYR A 57 8.47 -6.71 10.83
N TYR A 58 7.90 -6.21 9.74
CA TYR A 58 8.07 -4.85 9.26
C TYR A 58 6.97 -3.95 9.81
N VAL A 59 7.33 -2.76 10.24
CA VAL A 59 6.38 -1.73 10.67
C VAL A 59 5.93 -0.97 9.44
N THR A 60 4.63 -0.99 9.17
CA THR A 60 4.01 -0.27 8.05
C THR A 60 3.07 0.79 8.61
N THR A 61 3.31 2.03 8.21
CA THR A 61 2.44 3.19 8.46
C THR A 61 2.00 3.77 7.10
N PRO A 62 0.97 4.61 7.04
CA PRO A 62 0.55 5.23 5.77
C PRO A 62 1.66 6.08 5.13
N ASN A 63 2.56 6.65 5.93
CA ASN A 63 3.61 7.54 5.44
C ASN A 63 4.95 6.82 5.20
N ASP A 64 5.28 5.81 6.02
CA ASP A 64 6.58 5.14 5.99
C ASP A 64 6.48 3.62 6.23
N CYS A 65 7.45 2.86 5.75
CA CYS A 65 7.54 1.41 5.95
C CYS A 65 8.99 1.03 6.28
N SER A 66 9.20 0.19 7.30
CA SER A 66 10.55 -0.31 7.62
C SER A 66 11.05 -1.41 6.67
N CYS A 67 10.36 -1.64 5.56
CA CYS A 67 10.73 -2.63 4.56
C CYS A 67 11.89 -2.14 3.69
N PRO A 68 12.78 -3.04 3.21
CA PRO A 68 13.91 -2.65 2.37
C PRO A 68 13.49 -1.90 1.09
N ALA A 69 12.31 -2.22 0.56
CA ALA A 69 11.74 -1.51 -0.59
C ALA A 69 11.53 -0.01 -0.35
N ALA A 70 11.15 0.40 0.86
CA ALA A 70 11.00 1.81 1.21
C ALA A 70 12.36 2.48 1.45
N THR A 71 13.32 1.74 2.02
CA THR A 71 14.70 2.23 2.20
C THR A 71 15.40 2.50 0.87
N TYR A 72 15.27 1.60 -0.13
CA TYR A 72 15.92 1.76 -1.43
C TYR A 72 15.15 2.66 -2.42
N SER A 73 13.87 2.94 -2.17
CA SER A 73 13.03 3.78 -3.04
C SER A 73 12.22 4.77 -2.21
N PRO A 74 12.88 5.78 -1.62
CA PRO A 74 12.20 6.78 -0.81
C PRO A 74 11.14 7.53 -1.64
N GLY A 75 9.96 7.77 -1.07
CA GLY A 75 8.86 8.51 -1.69
C GLY A 75 7.91 7.70 -2.58
N LYS A 76 8.18 6.40 -2.82
CA LYS A 76 7.23 5.52 -3.51
C LYS A 76 6.51 4.61 -2.52
N PRO A 77 5.17 4.46 -2.61
CA PRO A 77 4.44 3.59 -1.70
C PRO A 77 4.82 2.14 -1.96
N CYS A 78 5.28 1.46 -0.91
CA CYS A 78 5.73 0.08 -0.99
C CYS A 78 4.55 -0.89 -1.12
N LYS A 79 4.83 -2.16 -1.43
CA LYS A 79 3.81 -3.20 -1.56
C LYS A 79 2.97 -3.36 -0.27
N HIS A 80 3.58 -3.19 0.89
CA HIS A 80 2.89 -3.27 2.19
C HIS A 80 1.92 -2.10 2.39
N GLN A 81 2.34 -0.86 2.09
CA GLN A 81 1.47 0.31 2.19
C GLN A 81 0.25 0.16 1.27
N ARG A 82 0.45 -0.27 0.01
CA ARG A 82 -0.67 -0.47 -0.93
C ARG A 82 -1.68 -1.53 -0.48
N LEU A 83 -1.22 -2.59 0.21
CA LEU A 83 -2.08 -3.67 0.67
C LEU A 83 -2.89 -3.31 1.92
N TYR A 84 -2.26 -2.63 2.88
CA TYR A 84 -2.87 -2.37 4.20
C TYR A 84 -3.41 -0.95 4.37
N PHE A 85 -2.97 -0.03 3.52
CA PHE A 85 -3.36 1.37 3.45
C PHE A 85 -3.60 1.77 1.98
N PRO A 86 -4.62 1.19 1.31
CA PRO A 86 -5.01 1.69 0.01
C PRO A 86 -5.34 3.17 0.16
N ALA A 87 -4.62 4.03 -0.56
CA ALA A 87 -5.03 5.42 -0.69
C ALA A 87 -6.48 5.42 -1.20
N PRO A 88 -7.37 6.30 -0.69
CA PRO A 88 -8.68 6.45 -1.30
C PRO A 88 -8.42 6.69 -2.79
N ALA A 89 -9.03 5.87 -3.64
CA ALA A 89 -9.02 6.14 -5.06
C ALA A 89 -9.45 7.60 -5.20
N THR A 90 -8.55 8.46 -5.65
CA THR A 90 -8.97 9.76 -6.16
C THR A 90 -9.88 9.38 -7.31
N THR A 91 -11.18 9.39 -7.06
CA THR A 91 -12.19 9.36 -8.09
C THR A 91 -11.97 10.66 -8.86
N SER A 92 -11.03 10.62 -9.81
CA SER A 92 -10.99 11.53 -10.94
C SER A 92 -12.18 11.12 -11.81
N GLU A 93 -13.38 11.41 -11.31
CA GLU A 93 -14.59 11.34 -12.10
C GLU A 93 -14.47 12.44 -13.14
N ASN A 94 -14.28 12.04 -14.39
CA ASN A 94 -14.77 12.74 -15.57
C ASN A 94 -14.58 14.27 -15.62
N LEU A 95 -13.34 14.73 -15.84
CA LEU A 95 -13.10 16.04 -16.44
C LEU A 95 -12.37 15.82 -17.77
N GLY A 96 -13.09 15.41 -18.82
CA GLY A 96 -12.46 15.30 -20.14
C GLY A 96 -13.21 14.58 -21.25
N ASP A 97 -14.37 13.98 -21.02
CA ASP A 97 -15.16 13.37 -22.10
C ASP A 97 -16.39 14.25 -22.41
N ILE A 98 -16.13 15.49 -22.83
CA ILE A 98 -17.09 16.23 -23.65
C ILE A 98 -17.01 15.56 -25.00
N GLY A 99 -17.76 14.46 -25.12
CA GLY A 99 -17.80 13.64 -26.32
C GLY A 99 -18.02 14.52 -27.54
N ASP A 100 -17.13 14.33 -28.50
CA ASP A 100 -17.26 14.72 -29.90
C ASP A 100 -18.73 14.62 -30.34
N PHE A 101 -19.46 15.74 -30.28
CA PHE A 101 -20.79 15.90 -30.86
C PHE A 101 -20.62 15.97 -32.38
N ARG A 102 -20.17 14.89 -33.01
CA ARG A 102 -20.21 14.74 -34.46
C ARG A 102 -21.68 14.53 -34.81
N PRO A 103 -22.37 15.47 -35.48
CA PRO A 103 -23.72 15.22 -35.94
C PRO A 103 -23.66 14.05 -36.91
N VAL A 104 -24.23 12.91 -36.52
CA VAL A 104 -24.45 11.79 -37.42
C VAL A 104 -25.50 12.26 -38.43
N PHE A 105 -25.05 12.73 -39.58
CA PHE A 105 -25.90 12.92 -40.76
C PHE A 105 -26.42 11.55 -41.15
N LYS A 106 -27.60 11.18 -40.65
CA LYS A 106 -28.34 10.01 -41.12
C LYS A 106 -28.51 10.17 -42.63
N HIS A 107 -27.96 9.23 -43.39
CA HIS A 107 -28.18 9.11 -44.81
C HIS A 107 -29.70 9.13 -45.09
N ARG A 108 -30.12 10.13 -45.86
CA ARG A 108 -31.47 10.26 -46.39
C ARG A 108 -31.63 9.18 -47.46
N GLU A 109 -32.52 8.21 -47.24
CA GLU A 109 -32.90 7.23 -48.26
C GLU A 109 -33.39 7.97 -49.52
N PRO A 110 -32.98 7.58 -50.74
CA PRO A 110 -33.57 8.14 -51.94
C PRO A 110 -34.97 7.54 -52.09
N LEU A 111 -35.99 8.41 -52.07
CA LEU A 111 -37.35 8.02 -52.43
C LEU A 111 -37.31 7.48 -53.87
N ALA A 112 -37.62 6.20 -54.03
CA ALA A 112 -37.86 5.60 -55.33
C ALA A 112 -39.07 6.31 -55.96
N VAL A 113 -38.80 7.14 -56.97
CA VAL A 113 -39.83 7.74 -57.81
C VAL A 113 -40.16 6.70 -58.88
N VAL A 114 -41.32 6.07 -58.75
CA VAL A 114 -41.95 5.26 -59.79
C VAL A 114 -42.76 6.21 -60.66
N TRP A 115 -42.42 6.31 -61.94
CA TRP A 115 -43.33 6.76 -63.01
C TRP A 115 -43.58 5.58 -63.94
#